data_AF-A0A1Y1SCQ5-F1
#
_entry.id   AF-A0A1Y1SCQ5-F1
#
_cell.length_a   1.000
_cell.length_b   1.000
_cell.length_c   1.000
_cell.angle_alpha   90.00
_cell.angle_beta   90.00
_cell.angle_gamma   90.00
#
_symmetry.space_group_name_H-M   'P 1'
#
loop_
_entity.id
_entity.type
_entity.pdbx_description
1 polymer ?
#
loop_
_entity_poly.entity_id
_entity_poly.type
_entity_poly.pdbx_seq_one_letter_code
_entity_poly.pdbx_strand_id
1 'polypeptide(L)'
;MALTKSELADSLFFQLGLNKREAKEFVDRVFEEVKTSLEAGQPVKLSGFGNFELRDKNQRPGRNPKTGEEIPISARRVVTFRPGQKLRAQVEGGDAQRSSGNN
;
A
#
# COMPACT_ATOMS: atom_id res chain seq x y z
N MET A 1 -5.67 -2.23 17.82
CA MET A 1 -4.24 -2.55 17.58
C MET A 1 -3.97 -2.47 16.09
N ALA A 2 -2.77 -2.08 15.68
CA ALA A 2 -2.39 -1.92 14.27
C ALA A 2 -1.12 -2.72 13.99
N LEU A 3 -1.06 -3.36 12.82
CA LEU A 3 0.07 -4.19 12.43
C LEU A 3 1.34 -3.35 12.19
N THR A 4 2.46 -3.78 12.74
CA THR A 4 3.78 -3.14 12.61
C THR A 4 4.75 -4.00 11.80
N LYS A 5 5.85 -3.41 11.33
CA LYS A 5 6.95 -4.16 10.69
C LYS A 5 7.55 -5.24 11.60
N SER A 6 7.58 -5.00 12.92
CA SER A 6 8.09 -5.99 13.88
C SER A 6 7.19 -7.22 13.91
N GLU A 7 5.88 -7.02 13.98
CA GLU A 7 4.91 -8.12 13.98
C GLU A 7 4.90 -8.88 12.65
N LEU A 8 5.14 -8.21 11.51
CA LEU A 8 5.36 -8.88 10.23
C LEU A 8 6.60 -9.79 10.27
N ALA A 9 7.72 -9.30 10.80
CA ALA A 9 8.95 -10.08 10.93
C ALA A 9 8.78 -11.26 11.89
N ASP A 10 8.11 -11.05 13.03
CA ASP A 10 7.79 -12.12 13.97
C ASP A 10 6.91 -13.20 13.32
N SER A 11 5.91 -12.79 12.52
CA SER A 11 5.08 -13.72 11.75
C SER A 11 5.93 -14.59 10.80
N LEU A 12 6.87 -13.99 10.07
CA LEU A 12 7.78 -14.74 9.18
C LEU A 12 8.71 -15.68 9.96
N PHE A 13 9.20 -15.25 11.13
CA PHE A 13 9.98 -16.11 12.04
C PHE A 13 9.18 -17.35 12.45
N PHE A 14 7.95 -17.17 12.92
CA PHE A 14 7.12 -18.28 13.39
C PHE A 14 6.59 -19.18 12.27
N GLN A 15 6.21 -18.62 11.12
CA GLN A 15 5.58 -19.38 10.04
C GLN A 15 6.58 -20.06 9.12
N LEU A 16 7.73 -19.43 8.87
CA LEU A 16 8.71 -19.89 7.88
C LEU A 16 10.01 -20.39 8.51
N GLY A 17 10.17 -20.26 9.83
CA GLY A 17 11.38 -20.68 10.54
C GLY A 17 12.62 -19.83 10.20
N LEU A 18 12.44 -18.66 9.58
CA LEU A 18 13.52 -17.70 9.37
C LEU A 18 14.07 -17.26 10.71
N ASN A 19 15.36 -16.95 10.80
CA ASN A 19 15.85 -16.30 12.02
C ASN A 19 15.35 -14.85 12.10
N LYS A 20 15.30 -14.27 13.30
CA LYS A 20 14.74 -12.92 13.52
C LYS A 20 15.42 -11.84 12.69
N ARG A 21 16.74 -11.96 12.47
CA ARG A 21 17.50 -11.00 11.67
C ARG A 21 17.05 -11.06 10.21
N GLU A 22 17.03 -12.26 9.63
CA GLU A 22 16.60 -12.49 8.24
C GLU A 22 15.15 -12.05 8.01
N ALA A 23 14.25 -12.39 8.93
CA ALA A 23 12.85 -12.01 8.84
C ALA A 23 12.68 -10.48 8.80
N LYS A 24 13.38 -9.77 9.69
CA LYS A 24 13.39 -8.29 9.68
C LYS A 24 13.97 -7.74 8.38
N GLU A 25 15.10 -8.29 7.93
CA GLU A 25 15.78 -7.85 6.72
C GLU A 25 14.90 -8.05 5.48
N PHE A 26 14.18 -9.16 5.41
CA PHE A 26 13.24 -9.46 4.34
C PHE A 26 12.10 -8.44 4.27
N VAL A 27 11.45 -8.17 5.41
CA VAL A 27 10.37 -7.17 5.49
C VAL A 27 10.90 -5.79 5.05
N ASP A 28 12.05 -5.38 5.56
CA ASP A 28 12.64 -4.09 5.22
C ASP A 28 12.98 -3.98 3.72
N ARG A 29 13.54 -5.04 3.12
CA ARG A 29 13.87 -5.04 1.69
C ARG A 29 12.64 -4.97 0.79
N VAL A 30 11.56 -5.67 1.12
CA VAL A 30 10.31 -5.60 0.34
C VAL A 30 9.78 -4.16 0.29
N PHE A 31 9.76 -3.46 1.42
CA PHE A 31 9.29 -2.08 1.46
C PHE A 31 10.26 -1.10 0.79
N GLU A 32 11.57 -1.35 0.87
CA GLU A 32 12.54 -0.52 0.17
C GLU A 32 12.41 -0.67 -1.35
N GLU A 33 12.24 -1.89 -1.87
CA GLU A 33 12.03 -2.12 -3.31
C GLU A 33 10.77 -1.39 -3.82
N VAL A 34 9.67 -1.44 -3.07
CA VAL A 34 8.44 -0.68 -3.40
C VAL A 34 8.73 0.82 -3.45
N LYS A 35 9.48 1.34 -2.48
CA LYS A 35 9.83 2.76 -2.39
C LYS A 35 10.72 3.18 -3.57
N THR A 36 11.81 2.45 -3.83
CA THR A 36 12.74 2.73 -4.93
C THR A 36 12.04 2.70 -6.29
N SER A 37 11.13 1.74 -6.51
CA SER A 37 10.32 1.69 -7.73
C SER A 37 9.47 2.95 -7.93
N LEU A 38 8.78 3.40 -6.87
CA LEU A 38 7.92 4.58 -6.91
C LEU A 38 8.72 5.89 -7.08
N GLU A 39 9.89 5.99 -6.45
CA GLU A 39 10.82 7.12 -6.64
C GLU A 39 11.29 7.21 -8.10
N ALA A 40 11.54 6.06 -8.73
CA ALA A 40 11.91 5.96 -10.15
C ALA A 40 10.76 6.23 -11.13
N GLY A 41 9.57 6.61 -10.64
CA GLY A 41 8.42 6.87 -11.51
C GLY A 41 7.67 5.61 -11.95
N GLN A 42 8.00 4.44 -11.39
CA GLN A 42 7.43 3.16 -11.79
C GLN A 42 6.29 2.75 -10.85
N PRO A 43 5.10 2.41 -11.37
CA PRO A 43 4.01 1.88 -10.54
C PRO A 43 4.31 0.43 -10.12
N VAL A 44 3.94 0.08 -8.88
CA VAL A 44 4.10 -1.27 -8.34
C VAL A 44 2.77 -2.01 -8.40
N LYS A 45 2.76 -3.20 -9.00
CA LYS A 45 1.55 -4.04 -9.10
C LYS A 45 1.76 -5.34 -8.31
N LEU A 46 0.93 -5.56 -7.30
CA LEU A 46 0.95 -6.75 -6.45
C LEU A 46 -0.34 -7.55 -6.67
N SER A 47 -0.27 -8.58 -7.51
CA SER A 47 -1.43 -9.41 -7.84
C SER A 47 -2.09 -9.97 -6.57
N GLY A 48 -3.42 -9.95 -6.53
CA GLY A 48 -4.19 -10.37 -5.36
C GLY A 48 -4.22 -9.36 -4.20
N PHE A 49 -3.37 -8.33 -4.20
CA PHE A 49 -3.32 -7.30 -3.16
C PHE A 49 -3.77 -5.93 -3.68
N GLY A 50 -3.07 -5.37 -4.65
CA GLY A 50 -3.39 -4.06 -5.21
C GLY A 50 -2.21 -3.39 -5.91
N ASN A 51 -2.40 -2.15 -6.31
CA ASN A 51 -1.43 -1.38 -7.08
C ASN A 51 -1.05 -0.08 -6.36
N PHE A 52 0.23 0.24 -6.33
CA PHE A 52 0.71 1.58 -6.02
C PHE A 52 0.89 2.35 -7.34
N GLU A 53 0.14 3.43 -7.49
CA GLU A 53 0.14 4.29 -8.67
C GLU A 53 0.69 5.66 -8.34
N LEU A 54 1.42 6.26 -9.29
CA LEU A 54 1.85 7.65 -9.23
C LEU A 54 0.83 8.52 -9.98
N ARG A 55 0.41 9.61 -9.35
CA ARG A 55 -0.54 10.56 -9.91
C ARG A 55 0.08 11.96 -9.82
N ASP A 56 0.21 12.63 -10.95
CA ASP A 56 0.60 14.04 -10.98
C ASP A 56 -0.64 14.90 -10.68
N LYS A 57 -0.54 15.72 -9.64
CA LYS A 57 -1.61 16.61 -9.18
C LYS A 57 -1.26 18.03 -9.53
N ASN A 58 -2.17 18.72 -10.23
CA ASN A 58 -2.06 20.14 -10.52
C ASN A 58 -2.26 20.98 -9.25
N GLN A 59 -1.75 22.21 -9.29
CA GLN A 59 -2.01 23.21 -8.27
C GLN A 59 -3.52 23.47 -8.16
N ARG A 60 -4.00 23.65 -6.94
CA ARG A 60 -5.42 23.90 -6.67
C ARG A 60 -5.59 24.79 -5.43
N PRO A 61 -6.73 25.50 -5.30
CA PRO A 61 -7.01 26.26 -4.09
C PRO A 61 -7.05 25.34 -2.86
N GLY A 62 -6.49 25.83 -1.76
CA GLY A 62 -6.53 25.23 -0.44
C GLY A 62 -6.77 26.30 0.61
N ARG A 63 -6.96 25.88 1.86
CA ARG A 63 -7.16 26.79 2.98
C ARG A 63 -6.39 26.32 4.20
N ASN A 64 -5.86 27.27 4.97
CA ASN A 64 -5.30 26.98 6.28
C ASN A 64 -6.43 26.51 7.21
N PRO A 65 -6.39 25.28 7.75
CA PRO A 65 -7.47 24.78 8.61
C PRO A 65 -7.68 25.60 9.89
N LYS A 66 -6.66 26.35 10.35
CA LYS A 66 -6.73 27.15 11.58
C LYS A 66 -7.23 28.58 11.34
N THR A 67 -6.82 29.23 10.24
CA THR A 67 -7.11 30.65 9.97
C THR A 67 -8.16 30.86 8.87
N GLY A 68 -8.43 29.86 8.04
CA GLY A 68 -9.33 29.97 6.88
C GLY A 68 -8.74 30.69 5.66
N GLU A 69 -7.53 31.25 5.80
CA GLU A 69 -6.83 31.93 4.71
C GLU A 69 -6.61 31.01 3.52
N GLU A 70 -6.80 31.55 2.32
CA GLU A 70 -6.59 30.81 1.08
C GLU A 70 -5.09 30.65 0.82
N ILE A 71 -4.64 29.39 0.79
CA ILE A 71 -3.26 29.03 0.52
C ILE A 71 -3.28 27.98 -0.59
N PRO A 72 -2.62 28.22 -1.73
CA PRO A 72 -2.60 27.26 -2.83
C PRO A 72 -1.89 25.97 -2.42
N ILE A 73 -2.47 24.83 -2.80
CA ILE A 73 -1.80 23.54 -2.69
C ILE A 73 -0.97 23.36 -3.94
N SER A 74 0.35 23.29 -3.77
CA SER A 74 1.30 23.17 -4.89
C SER A 74 1.07 21.90 -5.71
N ALA A 75 1.42 21.99 -7.00
CA ALA A 75 1.47 20.84 -7.88
C ALA A 75 2.53 19.84 -7.37
N ARG A 76 2.20 18.56 -7.36
CA ARG A 76 3.09 17.50 -6.85
C ARG A 76 2.69 16.13 -7.38
N ARG A 77 3.66 15.23 -7.45
CA ARG A 77 3.42 13.80 -7.62
C ARG A 77 2.99 13.20 -6.28
N VAL A 78 1.98 12.35 -6.31
CA VAL A 78 1.51 11.60 -5.14
C VAL A 78 1.47 10.11 -5.45
N VAL A 79 1.73 9.29 -4.43
CA VAL A 79 1.49 7.84 -4.47
C VAL A 79 0.06 7.57 -4.02
N THR A 80 -0.66 6.71 -4.73
CA THR A 80 -1.99 6.22 -4.34
C THR A 80 -2.00 4.71 -4.36
N PHE A 81 -2.59 4.07 -3.34
CA PHE A 81 -2.86 2.64 -3.35
C PHE A 81 -4.26 2.36 -3.88
N ARG A 82 -4.38 1.44 -4.84
CA ARG A 82 -5.66 0.90 -5.29
C ARG A 82 -5.76 -0.57 -4.89
N PRO A 83 -6.66 -0.93 -3.95
CA PRO A 83 -6.85 -2.32 -3.58
C PRO A 83 -7.41 -3.11 -4.76
N GLY A 84 -6.85 -4.30 -4.99
CA GLY A 84 -7.33 -5.23 -6.01
C GLY A 84 -8.66 -5.87 -5.60
N GLN A 85 -9.35 -6.52 -6.55
CA GLN A 85 -10.68 -7.09 -6.31
C GLN A 85 -10.68 -8.13 -5.18
N LYS A 86 -9.67 -9.02 -5.15
CA LYS A 86 -9.53 -10.03 -4.10
C LYS A 86 -9.42 -9.41 -2.70
N LEU A 87 -8.57 -8.40 -2.53
CA LEU A 87 -8.44 -7.70 -1.25
C LEU A 87 -9.74 -6.99 -0.86
N ARG A 88 -10.43 -6.32 -1.80
CA ARG A 88 -11.71 -5.66 -1.53
C ARG A 88 -12.77 -6.66 -1.07
N ALA A 89 -12.96 -7.75 -1.80
CA ALA A 89 -13.94 -8.78 -1.46
C ALA A 89 -13.66 -9.39 -0.09
N GLN A 90 -12.41 -9.68 0.24
CA GLN A 90 -12.03 -10.19 1.56
C GLN A 90 -12.33 -9.19 2.69
N VAL A 91 -12.11 -7.90 2.47
CA VAL A 91 -12.37 -6.83 3.46
C VAL A 91 -13.87 -6.54 3.61
N GLU A 92 -14.64 -6.61 2.52
CA GLU A 92 -16.09 -6.41 2.51
C GLU A 92 -16.87 -7.64 3.02
N GLY A 93 -16.18 -8.78 3.25
CA GLY A 93 -16.80 -10.04 3.68
C GLY A 93 -17.47 -10.83 2.54
N GLY A 94 -17.12 -10.52 1.29
CA GLY A 94 -17.82 -10.94 0.07
C GLY A 94 -17.26 -12.15 -0.68
N ASP A 95 -16.44 -13.02 -0.07
CA ASP A 95 -15.91 -14.22 -0.73
C ASP A 95 -16.05 -15.50 0.12
N ALA A 96 -17.30 -15.99 0.21
CA ALA A 96 -17.57 -17.39 0.52
C ALA A 96 -18.37 -18.13 -0.59
N GLN A 97 -18.90 -17.46 -1.62
CA GLN A 97 -19.91 -18.10 -2.50
C GLN A 97 -20.18 -17.37 -3.84
N ARG A 98 -19.16 -17.07 -4.68
CA ARG A 98 -19.43 -16.62 -6.07
C ARG A 98 -18.51 -17.19 -7.15
N SER A 99 -17.74 -18.23 -6.85
CA SER A 99 -16.94 -18.97 -7.84
C SER A 99 -17.53 -20.36 -8.17
N SER A 100 -18.84 -20.39 -8.42
CA SER A 100 -19.50 -21.41 -9.26
C SER A 100 -20.36 -20.66 -10.27
N GLY A 101 -19.85 -20.48 -11.49
CA GLY A 101 -20.60 -19.84 -12.57
C GLY A 101 -19.71 -19.39 -13.72
N ASN A 102 -19.71 -20.21 -14.79
CA ASN A 102 -19.14 -20.00 -16.14
C ASN A 102 -17.64 -20.23 -16.33
N ASN A 103 -17.26 -21.47 -16.63
CA ASN A 103 -17.21 -21.95 -18.02
C ASN A 103 -17.43 -23.47 -18.06
#